data_AF-A0A656GNP6-F1
#
_entry.id   AF-A0A656GNP6-F1
#
_cell.length_a   1.000
_cell.length_b   1.000
_cell.length_c   1.000
_cell.angle_alpha   90.00
_cell.angle_beta   90.00
_cell.angle_gamma   90.00
#
_symmetry.space_group_name_H-M   'P 1'
#
loop_
_entity.id
_entity.type
_entity.pdbx_description
1 polymer ?
#
loop_
_entity_poly.entity_id
_entity_poly.type
_entity_poly.pdbx_seq_one_letter_code
_entity_poly.pdbx_strand_id
1 'polypeptide(L)'
;MKGEFMIASTGKTNLLGLTQQEMEKFFDSIGEKRFRAGQVMKWIHHFGVDDFDAMTNVSKALREKLKACAEVRGPEVVSEDISSDGTRKWVVRVESGSCVETVYIPQGKRGTLCVSSQAGCALDCSFCSTG
;
A
#
# COMPACT_ATOMS: atom_id res chain seq x y z
N MET A 1 -1.55 20.55 24.97
CA MET A 1 -1.31 19.18 25.45
C MET A 1 -0.82 18.36 24.27
N LYS A 2 0.43 17.88 24.36
CA LYS A 2 1.11 17.13 23.31
C LYS A 2 0.59 15.69 23.32
N GLY A 3 -0.05 15.25 22.23
CA GLY A 3 -0.32 13.84 21.99
C GLY A 3 0.70 13.32 20.99
N GLU A 4 1.79 12.74 21.48
CA GLU A 4 2.67 11.91 20.65
C GLU A 4 1.92 10.64 20.28
N PHE A 5 1.39 10.58 19.05
CA PHE A 5 0.92 9.34 18.46
C PHE A 5 2.15 8.51 18.07
N MET A 6 2.57 7.60 18.96
CA MET A 6 3.54 6.57 18.63
C MET A 6 2.87 5.52 17.74
N ILE A 7 3.21 5.52 16.46
CA ILE A 7 2.91 4.40 15.58
C ILE A 7 4.02 3.38 15.77
N ALA A 8 3.64 2.15 16.13
CA ALA A 8 4.58 1.06 16.32
C ALA A 8 5.28 0.76 14.99
N SER A 9 6.54 1.19 14.88
CA SER A 9 7.49 0.65 13.91
C SER A 9 7.70 -0.82 14.25
N THR A 10 7.17 -1.72 13.42
CA THR A 10 7.31 -3.18 13.58
C THR A 10 8.74 -3.68 13.33
N GLY A 11 9.70 -2.78 13.09
CA GLY A 11 11.08 -3.10 12.70
C GLY A 11 11.19 -3.79 11.33
N LYS A 12 10.06 -4.09 10.68
CA LYS A 12 9.98 -4.72 9.37
C LYS A 12 9.95 -3.66 8.27
N THR A 13 10.56 -4.00 7.14
CA THR A 13 10.45 -3.19 5.93
C THR A 13 9.10 -3.44 5.26
N ASN A 14 8.27 -2.41 5.13
CA ASN A 14 7.09 -2.51 4.26
C ASN A 14 7.55 -2.52 2.80
N LEU A 15 7.18 -3.58 2.08
CA LEU A 15 7.55 -3.75 0.68
C LEU A 15 6.71 -2.88 -0.25
N LEU A 16 5.53 -2.41 0.19
CA LEU A 16 4.75 -1.43 -0.54
C LEU A 16 5.44 -0.07 -0.53
N GLY A 17 5.48 0.57 -1.69
CA GLY A 17 6.15 1.86 -1.88
C GLY A 17 7.60 1.74 -2.38
N LEU A 18 8.23 0.56 -2.29
CA LEU A 18 9.53 0.33 -2.89
C LEU A 18 9.41 0.29 -4.42
N THR A 19 10.25 1.08 -5.09
CA THR A 19 10.51 0.92 -6.52
C THR A 19 11.16 -0.44 -6.79
N GLN A 20 11.18 -0.86 -8.06
CA GLN A 20 11.84 -2.11 -8.45
C GLN A 20 13.32 -2.14 -8.00
N GLN A 21 14.03 -1.03 -8.17
CA GLN A 21 15.44 -0.93 -7.79
C GLN A 21 15.64 -1.01 -6.28
N GLU A 22 14.74 -0.42 -5.49
CA GLU A 22 14.79 -0.51 -4.03
C GLU A 22 14.45 -1.91 -3.54
N MET A 23 13.49 -2.57 -4.17
CA MET A 23 13.17 -3.98 -3.89
C MET A 23 14.36 -4.88 -4.22
N GLU A 24 15.03 -4.68 -5.35
CA GLU A 24 16.24 -5.44 -5.70
C GLU A 24 17.36 -5.23 -4.69
N LYS A 25 17.57 -3.99 -4.22
CA LYS A 25 18.53 -3.66 -3.14
C LYS A 25 18.14 -4.30 -1.81
N PHE A 26 16.87 -4.33 -1.47
CA PHE A 26 16.38 -5.00 -0.27
C PHE A 26 16.63 -6.51 -0.32
N PHE A 27 16.37 -7.16 -1.46
CA PHE A 27 16.66 -8.58 -1.63
C PHE A 27 18.17 -8.88 -1.56
N ASP A 28 19.00 -8.02 -2.15
CA ASP A 28 20.46 -8.12 -2.06
C ASP A 28 20.95 -8.01 -0.60
N SER A 29 20.40 -7.06 0.18
CA SER A 29 20.80 -6.84 1.57
C SER A 29 20.44 -7.99 2.52
N ILE A 30 19.43 -8.79 2.19
CA ILE A 30 19.06 -10.01 2.92
C ILE A 30 19.69 -11.28 2.33
N GLY A 31 20.64 -11.14 1.41
CA GLY A 31 21.41 -12.24 0.82
C GLY A 31 20.66 -13.07 -0.23
N GLU A 32 19.65 -12.48 -0.89
CA GLU A 32 18.85 -13.12 -1.93
C GLU A 32 19.19 -12.60 -3.33
N LYS A 33 18.96 -13.44 -4.35
CA LYS A 33 19.20 -13.05 -5.74
C LYS A 33 18.19 -12.00 -6.19
N ARG A 34 18.66 -10.96 -6.88
CA ARG A 34 17.84 -9.82 -7.37
C ARG A 34 16.56 -10.22 -8.11
N PHE A 35 16.57 -11.29 -8.92
CA PHE A 35 15.38 -11.72 -9.66
C PHE A 35 14.20 -12.13 -8.74
N ARG A 36 14.46 -12.47 -7.47
CA ARG A 36 13.41 -12.78 -6.49
C ARG A 36 12.55 -11.56 -6.17
N ALA A 37 13.10 -10.35 -6.26
CA ALA A 37 12.36 -9.10 -6.11
C ALA A 37 11.21 -9.01 -7.12
N GLY A 38 11.48 -9.30 -8.39
CA GLY A 38 10.45 -9.30 -9.44
C GLY A 38 9.36 -10.35 -9.23
N GLN A 39 9.70 -11.51 -8.66
CA GLN A 39 8.71 -12.53 -8.31
C GLN A 39 7.75 -12.05 -7.22
N VAL A 40 8.29 -11.47 -6.15
CA VAL A 40 7.49 -10.95 -5.03
C VAL A 40 6.68 -9.72 -5.44
N MET A 41 7.26 -8.79 -6.21
CA MET A 41 6.51 -7.67 -6.78
C MET A 41 5.32 -8.11 -7.63
N LYS A 42 5.45 -9.19 -8.40
CA LYS A 42 4.35 -9.75 -9.18
C LYS A 42 3.23 -10.27 -8.27
N TRP A 43 3.56 -10.95 -7.17
CA TRP A 43 2.57 -11.36 -6.16
C TRP A 43 1.82 -10.18 -5.56
N ILE A 44 2.53 -9.14 -5.18
CA ILE A 44 1.95 -7.95 -4.59
C ILE A 44 1.03 -7.23 -5.59
N HIS A 45 1.52 -6.91 -6.79
CA HIS A 45 0.82 -5.98 -7.68
C HIS A 45 -0.07 -6.64 -8.75
N HIS A 46 0.29 -7.83 -9.25
CA HIS A 46 -0.52 -8.51 -10.27
C HIS A 46 -1.58 -9.40 -9.63
N PHE A 47 -1.26 -10.01 -8.50
CA PHE A 47 -2.14 -10.96 -7.81
C PHE A 47 -2.80 -10.37 -6.56
N GLY A 48 -2.39 -9.18 -6.11
CA GLY A 48 -2.99 -8.52 -4.94
C GLY A 48 -2.74 -9.26 -3.62
N VAL A 49 -1.63 -10.00 -3.52
CA VAL A 49 -1.32 -10.85 -2.36
C VAL A 49 -0.41 -10.11 -1.39
N ASP A 50 -0.84 -10.01 -0.14
CA ASP A 50 -0.11 -9.45 0.99
C ASP A 50 0.48 -10.51 1.95
N ASP A 51 -0.01 -11.75 1.86
CA ASP A 51 0.51 -12.89 2.62
C ASP A 51 1.64 -13.63 1.88
N PHE A 52 2.84 -13.66 2.48
CA PHE A 52 3.97 -14.41 1.94
C PHE A 52 3.68 -15.91 1.82
N ASP A 53 2.84 -16.51 2.67
CA ASP A 53 2.52 -17.94 2.59
C ASP A 53 1.79 -18.31 1.30
N ALA A 54 1.00 -17.40 0.74
CA ALA A 54 0.30 -17.63 -0.52
C ALA A 54 1.22 -17.62 -1.76
N MET A 55 2.48 -17.17 -1.63
CA MET A 55 3.42 -17.07 -2.75
C MET A 55 4.06 -18.43 -3.10
N THR A 56 3.29 -19.31 -3.76
CA THR A 56 3.63 -20.74 -3.96
C THR A 56 4.92 -21.01 -4.76
N ASN A 57 5.36 -20.07 -5.61
CA ASN A 57 6.61 -20.19 -6.37
C ASN A 57 7.82 -19.53 -5.68
N VAL A 58 7.64 -19.06 -4.43
CA VAL A 58 8.69 -18.56 -3.54
C VAL A 58 9.05 -19.68 -2.57
N SER A 59 10.36 -19.94 -2.42
CA SER A 59 10.82 -21.04 -1.56
C SER A 59 10.38 -20.83 -0.11
N LYS A 60 10.13 -21.92 0.63
CA LYS A 60 9.76 -21.85 2.05
C LYS A 60 10.78 -21.03 2.86
N ALA A 61 12.07 -21.24 2.64
CA ALA A 61 13.13 -20.50 3.30
C ALA A 61 13.04 -18.98 3.07
N LEU A 62 12.75 -18.56 1.84
CA LEU A 62 12.59 -17.14 1.51
C LEU A 62 11.31 -16.55 2.12
N ARG A 63 10.20 -17.29 2.09
CA ARG A 63 8.95 -16.86 2.75
C ARG A 63 9.15 -16.62 4.25
N GLU A 64 9.81 -17.55 4.95
CA GLU A 64 10.12 -17.39 6.38
C GLU A 64 11.06 -16.20 6.65
N LYS A 65 12.08 -16.00 5.81
CA LYS A 65 12.97 -14.83 5.91
C LYS A 65 12.19 -13.52 5.75
N LEU A 66 11.32 -13.43 4.73
CA LEU A 66 10.49 -12.25 4.48
C LEU A 66 9.54 -11.98 5.64
N LYS A 67 8.87 -13.01 6.19
CA LYS A 67 8.00 -12.83 7.37
C LYS A 67 8.75 -12.24 8.58
N ALA A 68 10.05 -12.54 8.73
CA ALA A 68 10.85 -12.04 9.83
C ALA A 68 11.25 -10.57 9.67
N CYS A 69 11.57 -10.11 8.45
CA CYS A 69 12.15 -8.79 8.21
C CYS A 69 11.32 -7.84 7.34
N ALA A 70 10.21 -8.29 6.77
CA ALA A 70 9.39 -7.54 5.84
C ALA A 70 7.88 -7.76 6.06
N GLU A 71 7.09 -6.86 5.51
CA GLU A 71 5.63 -6.95 5.45
C GLU A 71 5.11 -6.36 4.14
N VAL A 72 3.89 -6.72 3.76
CA VAL A 72 3.14 -6.06 2.70
C VAL A 72 1.90 -5.49 3.37
N ARG A 73 1.90 -4.20 3.68
CA ARG A 73 0.82 -3.58 4.47
C ARG A 73 0.32 -2.31 3.81
N GLY A 74 -0.89 -2.38 3.26
CA GLY A 74 -1.60 -1.21 2.73
C GLY A 74 -2.10 -0.28 3.84
N PRO A 75 -2.55 0.94 3.50
CA PRO A 75 -3.23 1.82 4.45
C PRO A 75 -4.53 1.19 4.95
N GLU A 76 -4.94 1.55 6.16
CA GLU A 76 -6.20 1.09 6.76
C GLU A 76 -7.39 1.77 6.08
N VAL A 77 -8.41 1.00 5.71
CA VAL A 77 -9.71 1.55 5.28
C VAL A 77 -10.54 1.87 6.51
N VAL A 78 -10.77 3.15 6.75
CA VAL A 78 -11.55 3.66 7.90
C VAL A 78 -13.05 3.60 7.63
N SER A 79 -13.46 3.89 6.39
CA SER A 79 -14.84 3.75 5.95
C SER A 79 -14.93 3.42 4.46
N GLU A 80 -16.01 2.78 4.07
CA GLU A 80 -16.39 2.50 2.69
C GLU A 80 -17.84 2.94 2.46
N ASP A 81 -18.05 3.73 1.41
CA ASP A 81 -19.37 4.09 0.91
C ASP A 81 -19.53 3.56 -0.51
N ILE A 82 -20.66 2.90 -0.78
CA ILE A 82 -20.99 2.33 -2.09
C ILE A 82 -22.24 3.03 -2.62
N SER A 83 -22.09 3.71 -3.75
CA SER A 83 -23.18 4.37 -4.47
C SER A 83 -24.00 3.35 -5.31
N SER A 84 -25.23 3.72 -5.64
CA SER A 84 -26.13 2.91 -6.48
C SER A 84 -25.62 2.68 -7.91
N ASP A 85 -24.75 3.57 -8.40
CA ASP A 85 -24.09 3.44 -9.71
C ASP A 85 -22.83 2.55 -9.67
N GLY A 86 -22.50 2.00 -8.49
CA GLY A 86 -21.33 1.18 -8.25
C GLY A 86 -20.06 1.95 -7.92
N THR A 87 -20.09 3.30 -7.91
CA THR A 87 -18.97 4.11 -7.42
C THR A 87 -18.69 3.75 -5.96
N ARG A 88 -17.41 3.56 -5.63
CA ARG A 88 -16.95 3.24 -4.28
C ARG A 88 -16.04 4.34 -3.79
N LYS A 89 -16.30 4.85 -2.60
CA LYS A 89 -15.45 5.82 -1.92
C LYS A 89 -14.88 5.17 -0.66
N TRP A 90 -13.57 5.22 -0.52
CA TRP A 90 -12.87 4.83 0.70
C TRP A 90 -12.24 6.03 1.36
N VAL A 91 -12.41 6.13 2.67
CA VAL A 91 -11.55 6.95 3.52
C VAL A 91 -10.45 6.05 4.05
N VAL A 92 -9.21 6.39 3.75
CA VAL A 92 -8.04 5.59 4.14
C VAL A 92 -7.15 6.36 5.11
N ARG A 93 -6.72 5.71 6.18
CA ARG A 93 -5.77 6.27 7.15
C ARG A 93 -4.35 5.99 6.66
N VAL A 94 -3.60 7.06 6.42
CA VAL A 94 -2.19 6.98 6.03
C VAL A 94 -1.30 6.95 7.28
N GLU A 95 -0.02 6.64 7.08
CA GLU A 95 0.95 6.50 8.18
C GLU A 95 1.09 7.76 9.04
N SER A 96 0.79 8.96 8.54
CA SER A 96 0.77 10.17 9.40
C SER A 96 -0.40 10.20 10.40
N GLY A 97 -1.33 9.25 10.33
CA GLY A 97 -2.58 9.23 11.09
C GLY A 97 -3.72 10.04 10.44
N SER A 98 -3.39 10.89 9.47
CA SER A 98 -4.36 11.62 8.64
C SER A 98 -5.20 10.67 7.80
N CYS A 99 -6.38 11.13 7.40
CA CYS A 99 -7.24 10.42 6.46
C CYS A 99 -7.21 11.10 5.09
N VAL A 100 -7.18 10.30 4.02
CA VAL A 100 -7.32 10.75 2.64
C VAL A 100 -8.39 9.93 1.93
N GLU A 101 -8.87 10.41 0.80
CA GLU A 101 -9.92 9.74 0.03
C GLU A 101 -9.34 9.00 -1.18
N THR A 102 -9.90 7.84 -1.47
CA THR A 102 -9.69 7.11 -2.73
C THR A 102 -11.06 6.75 -3.30
N VAL A 103 -11.28 6.99 -4.60
CA VAL A 103 -12.57 6.72 -5.24
C VAL A 103 -12.39 5.81 -6.44
N TYR A 104 -13.10 4.68 -6.48
CA TYR A 104 -13.21 3.84 -7.66
C TYR A 104 -14.52 4.09 -8.40
N ILE A 105 -14.41 4.39 -9.68
CA ILE A 105 -15.54 4.72 -10.55
C ILE A 105 -15.62 3.67 -11.67
N PRO A 106 -16.55 2.71 -11.61
CA PRO A 106 -16.74 1.73 -12.68
C PRO A 106 -17.44 2.34 -13.90
N GLN A 107 -16.96 2.01 -15.10
CA GLN A 107 -17.55 2.43 -16.37
C GLN A 107 -17.45 1.30 -17.41
N GLY A 108 -18.50 0.50 -17.54
CA GLY A 108 -18.52 -0.64 -18.45
C GLY A 108 -17.39 -1.63 -18.14
N LYS A 109 -16.43 -1.76 -19.07
CA LYS A 109 -15.26 -2.64 -18.92
C LYS A 109 -14.02 -1.97 -18.31
N ARG A 110 -14.11 -0.67 -17.98
CA ARG A 110 -13.01 0.11 -17.39
C ARG A 110 -13.38 0.50 -15.96
N GLY A 111 -12.36 0.60 -15.11
CA GLY A 111 -12.44 1.28 -13.82
C GLY A 111 -11.48 2.46 -13.80
N THR A 112 -11.88 3.57 -13.17
CA THR A 112 -10.98 4.70 -12.88
C THR A 112 -10.78 4.77 -11.38
N LEU A 113 -9.52 4.88 -10.94
CA LEU A 113 -9.18 5.09 -9.53
C LEU A 113 -8.68 6.52 -9.35
N CYS A 114 -9.38 7.30 -8.54
CA CYS A 114 -8.93 8.60 -8.06
C CYS A 114 -8.10 8.39 -6.79
N VAL A 115 -6.85 8.85 -6.81
CA VAL A 115 -5.87 8.65 -5.73
C VAL A 115 -5.45 10.03 -5.21
N SER A 116 -5.43 10.18 -3.89
CA SER A 116 -4.94 11.38 -3.22
C SER A 116 -3.41 11.40 -3.18
N SER A 117 -2.81 12.57 -3.41
CA SER A 117 -1.35 12.77 -3.33
C SER A 117 -0.89 13.40 -2.01
N GLN A 118 -1.79 14.07 -1.29
CA GLN A 118 -1.51 14.81 -0.06
C GLN A 118 -2.71 14.69 0.89
N ALA A 119 -2.48 14.89 2.19
CA ALA A 119 -3.54 15.08 3.19
C ALA A 119 -3.79 16.58 3.35
N GLY A 120 -4.89 17.07 2.77
CA GLY A 120 -5.15 18.51 2.61
C GLY A 120 -4.40 19.11 1.42
N CYS A 121 -4.66 20.39 1.12
CA CYS A 121 -3.94 21.11 0.05
C CYS A 121 -3.74 22.59 0.41
N ALA A 122 -2.48 23.05 0.42
CA ALA A 122 -2.13 24.41 0.80
C ALA A 122 -2.52 25.49 -0.24
N LEU A 123 -3.07 25.10 -1.40
CA LEU A 123 -3.45 26.05 -2.44
C LEU A 123 -4.74 26.82 -2.14
N ASP A 124 -5.56 26.33 -1.20
CA ASP A 124 -6.79 26.98 -0.72
C ASP A 124 -7.71 27.45 -1.88
N CYS A 125 -7.95 26.55 -2.85
CA CYS A 125 -8.83 26.83 -3.97
C CYS A 125 -10.27 26.95 -3.47
N SER A 126 -10.91 28.12 -3.66
CA SER A 126 -12.23 28.46 -3.09
C SER A 126 -13.40 27.52 -3.45
N PHE A 127 -13.25 26.69 -4.49
CA PHE A 127 -14.24 25.71 -4.94
C PHE A 127 -13.93 24.27 -4.48
N CYS A 128 -12.79 24.04 -3.84
CA CYS A 128 -12.30 22.73 -3.46
C CYS A 128 -12.52 22.49 -1.96
N SER A 129 -13.27 21.45 -1.60
CA SER A 129 -13.52 21.10 -0.20
C SER A 129 -12.31 20.54 0.56
N THR A 130 -11.17 20.33 -0.12
CA THR A 130 -9.92 19.83 0.47
C THR A 130 -9.06 20.96 1.08
N GLY A 131 -9.32 22.22 0.69
CA GLY A 131 -8.59 23.41 1.14
C GLY A 131 -8.64 23.62 2.65
#